data_AF-S4RWL1-F1
#
_entry.id   AF-S4RWL1-F1
#
_cell.length_a   1.000
_cell.length_b   1.000
_cell.length_c   1.000
_cell.angle_alpha   90.00
_cell.angle_beta   90.00
_cell.angle_gamma   90.00
#
_symmetry.space_group_name_H-M   'P 1'
#
loop_
_entity.id
_entity.type
_entity.pdbx_description
1 polymer ?
#
loop_
_entity_poly.entity_id
_entity_poly.type
_entity_poly.pdbx_seq_one_letter_code
_entity_poly.pdbx_strand_id
1 'polypeptide(L)' 'VKFWSCCRRKTSDFNTFLSQPGCHRATHVWVKAEVCRKAVPCRYDWHQTATQVVVTVYARHGNPHATHVLANR' A
#
# COMPACT_ATOMS: atom_id res chain seq x y z
N VAL A 1 -20.87 -15.40 -14.97
CA VAL A 1 -21.54 -14.09 -14.98
C VAL A 1 -20.58 -13.00 -14.53
N LYS A 2 -20.51 -11.87 -15.23
CA LYS A 2 -19.65 -10.73 -14.88
C LYS A 2 -20.49 -9.70 -14.11
N PHE A 3 -19.91 -9.10 -13.07
CA PHE A 3 -20.56 -8.05 -12.27
C PHE A 3 -19.54 -7.24 -11.47
N TRP A 4 -19.91 -6.03 -11.09
CA TRP A 4 -19.17 -5.18 -10.16
C TRP A 4 -19.64 -5.43 -8.73
N SER A 5 -18.72 -5.63 -7.78
CA SER A 5 -19.05 -5.94 -6.37
C SER A 5 -19.87 -4.85 -5.68
N CYS A 6 -19.70 -3.59 -6.08
CA CYS A 6 -20.41 -2.44 -5.52
C CYS A 6 -21.93 -2.45 -5.78
N CYS A 7 -22.42 -3.06 -6.86
CA CYS A 7 -23.84 -3.04 -7.22
C CYS A 7 -24.42 -4.40 -7.64
N ARG A 8 -23.57 -5.42 -7.87
CA ARG A 8 -23.95 -6.82 -8.15
C ARG A 8 -24.95 -7.00 -9.30
N ARG A 9 -24.98 -6.07 -10.27
CA ARG A 9 -25.73 -6.19 -11.52
C ARG A 9 -25.05 -7.26 -12.39
N LYS A 10 -25.70 -8.42 -12.55
CA LYS A 10 -25.15 -9.58 -13.25
C LYS A 10 -25.49 -9.52 -14.73
N THR A 11 -24.51 -9.79 -15.58
CA THR A 11 -24.71 -9.98 -17.02
C THR A 11 -23.87 -11.16 -17.53
N SER A 12 -24.34 -11.82 -18.58
CA SER A 12 -23.60 -12.84 -19.34
C SER A 12 -22.86 -12.24 -20.53
N ASP A 13 -23.38 -11.16 -21.12
CA ASP A 13 -22.78 -10.46 -22.26
C ASP A 13 -21.66 -9.50 -21.82
N PHE A 14 -20.51 -9.58 -22.48
CA PHE A 14 -19.31 -8.82 -22.13
C PHE A 14 -19.42 -7.33 -22.50
N ASN A 15 -20.04 -7.00 -23.63
CA ASN A 15 -20.21 -5.61 -24.05
C ASN A 15 -21.15 -4.86 -23.10
N THR A 16 -22.22 -5.52 -22.66
CA THR A 16 -23.16 -5.02 -21.65
C THR A 16 -22.50 -4.80 -20.29
N PHE A 17 -21.50 -5.61 -19.93
CA PHE A 17 -20.72 -5.42 -18.70
C PHE A 17 -19.86 -4.15 -18.77
N LEU A 18 -19.24 -3.86 -19.92
CA LEU A 18 -18.39 -2.68 -20.13
C LEU A 18 -19.21 -1.39 -20.20
N SER A 19 -20.39 -1.43 -20.82
CA SER A 19 -21.27 -0.27 -20.96
C SER A 19 -22.15 0.02 -19.73
N GLN A 20 -22.02 -0.78 -18.67
CA GLN A 20 -22.84 -0.63 -17.47
C GLN A 20 -22.62 0.74 -16.80
N PRO A 21 -23.68 1.51 -16.51
CA PRO A 21 -23.54 2.81 -15.85
C PRO A 21 -23.03 2.66 -14.41
N GLY A 22 -22.20 3.61 -13.99
CA GLY A 22 -21.71 3.71 -12.61
C GLY A 22 -22.86 3.81 -11.60
N CYS A 23 -22.72 3.14 -10.46
CA CYS A 23 -23.75 3.11 -9.40
C CYS A 23 -23.54 4.13 -8.27
N HIS A 24 -22.44 4.90 -8.30
CA HIS A 24 -22.11 5.90 -7.29
C HIS A 24 -21.46 7.13 -7.94
N ARG A 25 -21.59 8.29 -7.29
CA ARG A 25 -20.97 9.55 -7.71
C ARG A 25 -20.04 10.03 -6.59
N ALA A 26 -18.78 10.30 -6.92
CA ALA A 26 -17.78 10.82 -6.00
C ALA A 26 -16.81 11.72 -6.76
N THR A 27 -15.96 12.46 -6.03
CA THR A 27 -14.88 13.24 -6.64
C THR A 27 -13.81 12.32 -7.23
N HIS A 28 -13.30 12.66 -8.41
CA HIS A 28 -12.23 11.89 -9.04
C HIS A 28 -10.97 11.89 -8.16
N VAL A 29 -10.43 10.70 -7.91
CA VAL A 29 -9.16 10.52 -7.21
C VAL A 29 -8.07 10.32 -8.27
N TRP A 30 -7.42 11.41 -8.69
CA TRP A 30 -6.34 11.40 -9.69
C TRP A 30 -5.03 10.84 -9.13
N VAL A 31 -4.77 11.14 -7.86
CA VAL A 31 -3.66 10.61 -7.09
C VAL A 31 -4.31 9.93 -5.89
N LYS A 32 -4.06 8.63 -5.71
CA LYS A 32 -4.43 7.99 -4.45
C LYS A 32 -3.72 8.77 -3.35
N ALA A 33 -4.48 9.39 -2.45
CA ALA A 33 -3.92 9.88 -1.20
C ALA A 33 -3.05 8.76 -0.66
N GLU A 34 -1.75 9.03 -0.47
CA GLU A 34 -0.78 8.02 -0.07
C GLU A 34 -1.44 7.18 1.00
N VAL A 35 -1.58 5.89 0.71
CA VAL A 35 -2.32 4.97 1.58
C VAL A 35 -1.57 4.92 2.89
N CYS A 36 -1.96 5.83 3.77
CA CYS A 36 -1.99 5.72 5.20
C CYS A 36 -0.77 4.99 5.74
N ARG A 37 0.43 5.60 5.73
CA ARG A 37 1.62 5.19 6.53
C ARG A 37 1.63 3.70 6.89
N LYS A 38 1.41 2.81 5.91
CA LYS A 38 1.31 1.40 6.25
C LYS A 38 2.75 1.03 6.50
N ALA A 39 3.09 0.82 7.77
CA ALA A 39 4.38 0.28 8.14
C ALA A 39 4.53 -1.03 7.36
N VAL A 40 5.30 -0.97 6.27
CA VAL A 40 5.65 -2.16 5.52
C VAL A 40 6.73 -2.84 6.34
N PRO A 41 6.60 -4.13 6.69
CA PRO A 41 7.67 -4.83 7.35
C PRO A 41 8.90 -4.84 6.42
N CYS A 42 9.92 -4.06 6.78
CA CYS A 42 11.20 -4.09 6.10
C CYS A 42 11.95 -5.36 6.51
N ARG A 43 12.69 -5.96 5.57
CA ARG A 43 13.71 -6.94 5.93
C ARG A 43 14.76 -6.22 6.77
N TYR A 44 15.20 -6.85 7.84
CA TYR A 44 16.36 -6.42 8.60
C TYR A 44 17.25 -7.62 8.92
N ASP A 45 18.50 -7.32 9.20
CA ASP A 45 19.50 -8.27 9.68
C ASP A 45 20.24 -7.67 10.86
N TRP A 46 20.80 -8.50 11.72
CA TRP A 46 21.57 -8.03 12.85
C TRP A 46 22.74 -8.96 13.13
N HIS A 47 23.84 -8.37 13.58
CA HIS A 47 24.97 -9.10 14.14
C HIS A 47 25.53 -8.34 15.33
N GLN A 48 26.26 -9.06 16.17
CA GLN A 48 26.92 -8.48 17.33
C GLN A 48 28.41 -8.82 17.33
N THR A 49 29.20 -7.89 17.81
CA THR A 49 30.60 -8.05 18.18
C THR A 49 30.71 -7.99 19.70
N ALA A 50 31.92 -8.10 20.26
CA ALA A 50 32.13 -7.99 21.70
C ALA A 50 31.66 -6.65 22.30
N THR A 51 31.63 -5.58 21.50
CA THR A 51 31.38 -4.20 21.97
C THR A 51 30.22 -3.50 21.29
N GLN A 52 29.72 -4.01 20.17
CA GLN A 52 28.71 -3.33 19.36
C GLN A 52 27.66 -4.31 18.84
N VAL A 53 26.42 -3.85 18.80
CA VAL A 53 25.31 -4.48 18.08
C VAL A 53 25.02 -3.65 16.85
N VAL A 54 25.04 -4.29 15.68
CA VAL A 54 24.78 -3.64 14.38
C VAL A 54 23.47 -4.17 13.84
N VAL A 55 22.53 -3.26 13.57
CA VAL A 55 21.23 -3.55 12.96
C VAL A 55 21.18 -2.91 11.58
N THR A 56 20.94 -3.72 10.55
CA THR A 56 20.84 -3.29 9.16
C THR A 56 19.40 -3.41 8.69
N VAL A 57 18.74 -2.28 8.39
CA VAL A 57 17.35 -2.25 7.89
C VAL A 57 17.36 -1.97 6.39
N TYR A 58 16.79 -2.86 5.59
CA TYR A 58 16.74 -2.71 4.13
C TYR A 58 15.45 -2.00 3.71
N ALA A 59 15.58 -0.75 3.22
CA ALA A 59 14.48 0.06 2.71
C ALA A 59 14.78 0.54 1.29
N ARG A 60 13.74 0.57 0.43
CA ARG A 60 13.84 1.13 -0.93
C ARG A 60 13.32 2.58 -0.90
N HIS A 61 14.05 3.51 -1.51
CA HIS A 61 13.71 4.94 -1.56
C HIS A 61 13.59 5.62 -0.18
N GLY A 62 14.50 5.32 0.75
CA GLY A 62 14.54 6.00 2.05
C GLY A 62 14.90 7.48 1.91
N ASN A 63 14.10 8.38 2.50
CA ASN A 63 14.42 9.80 2.61
C ASN A 63 15.22 10.04 3.91
N PRO A 64 16.50 10.48 3.83
CA PRO A 64 17.32 10.69 5.03
C PRO A 64 16.78 11.72 6.01
N HIS A 65 16.11 12.78 5.52
CA HIS A 65 15.57 13.85 6.37
C HIS A 65 14.30 13.42 7.13
N ALA A 66 13.58 12.43 6.61
CA ALA A 66 12.35 11.92 7.22
C ALA A 66 12.59 10.66 8.08
N THR A 67 13.76 10.03 7.97
CA THR A 67 14.09 8.77 8.64
C THR A 67 14.77 9.05 9.98
N HIS A 68 14.26 8.47 11.06
CA HIS A 68 14.85 8.59 12.40
C HIS A 68 14.80 7.25 13.12
N VAL A 69 15.79 7.00 13.98
CA VAL A 69 15.89 5.80 14.80
C VAL A 69 15.66 6.20 16.26
N LEU A 70 14.70 5.55 16.91
CA LEU A 70 14.45 5.70 18.34
C LEU A 70 14.99 4.43 19.04
N ALA A 71 16.04 4.58 19.84
CA ALA A 71 16.62 3.49 20.63
C ALA A 71 16.62 3.88 22.11
N ASN A 72 16.22 2.94 22.98
CA ASN A 72 16.11 3.06 24.44
C ASN A 72 15.28 4.26 24.95
N ARG A 73 14.14 3.94 25.57
CA ARG A 73 13.46 4.83 26.53
C ARG A 73 14.00 4.59 27.92
#